data_AF-K6GDU9-F1
#
_entry.id   AF-K6GDU9-F1
#
_cell.length_a   1.000
_cell.length_b   1.000
_cell.length_c   1.000
_cell.angle_alpha   90.00
_cell.angle_beta   90.00
_cell.angle_gamma   90.00
#
_symmetry.space_group_name_H-M   'P 1'
#
loop_
_entity.id
_entity.type
_entity.pdbx_description
1 polymer ?
#
loop_
_entity_poly.entity_id
_entity_poly.type
_entity_poly.pdbx_seq_one_letter_code
_entity_poly.pdbx_strand_id
1 'polypeptide(L)'
;MRYARYLLLAALACLVLAAAAQAAPERTAVYMTVAGPLEVVRDGASSTVLLGGRVIHQAMGAALTAQSYMSVGELGDGYDAVLIRHGVGNAECPITYDLVAVGADKTYAVVPSINKCSRLVNVNVDGDRLLLVTERQNGRTEIIEYNDKQRRRPDAKP
;
A
#
# COMPACT_ATOMS: atom_id res chain seq x y z
N MET A 1 17.39 -19.73 -49.49
CA MET A 1 16.14 -19.49 -48.72
C MET A 1 16.05 -20.23 -47.37
N ARG A 2 16.73 -21.37 -47.13
CA ARG A 2 16.67 -22.09 -45.83
C ARG A 2 17.29 -21.30 -44.66
N TYR A 3 18.43 -20.63 -44.86
CA TYR A 3 19.15 -19.90 -43.80
C TYR A 3 18.39 -18.68 -43.22
N ALA A 4 17.60 -17.99 -44.05
CA ALA A 4 16.79 -16.85 -43.60
C ALA A 4 15.64 -17.26 -42.64
N ARG A 5 15.08 -18.46 -42.82
CA ARG A 5 14.04 -19.01 -41.92
C ARG A 5 14.60 -19.39 -40.54
N TYR A 6 15.82 -19.93 -40.49
CA TYR A 6 16.48 -20.26 -39.22
C TYR A 6 16.85 -19.02 -38.41
N LEU A 7 17.28 -17.94 -39.08
CA LEU A 7 17.58 -16.66 -38.42
C LEU A 7 16.32 -15.98 -37.86
N LEU A 8 15.19 -16.05 -38.58
CA LEU A 8 13.90 -15.54 -38.10
C LEU A 8 13.36 -16.33 -36.89
N LEU A 9 13.50 -17.66 -36.90
CA LEU A 9 13.08 -18.51 -35.78
C LEU A 9 13.94 -18.28 -34.53
N ALA A 10 15.25 -18.09 -34.70
CA ALA A 10 16.16 -17.76 -33.60
C ALA A 10 15.86 -16.36 -33.01
N ALA A 11 15.55 -15.37 -33.86
CA ALA A 11 15.16 -14.04 -33.41
C ALA A 11 13.83 -14.03 -32.64
N LEU A 12 12.84 -14.81 -33.08
CA LEU A 12 11.57 -14.97 -32.36
C LEU A 12 11.75 -15.69 -31.01
N ALA A 13 12.60 -16.72 -30.97
CA ALA A 13 12.90 -17.43 -29.72
C ALA A 13 13.55 -16.50 -28.67
N CYS A 14 14.50 -15.66 -29.08
CA CYS A 14 15.12 -14.68 -28.18
C CYS A 14 14.13 -13.63 -27.64
N LEU A 15 13.14 -13.21 -28.44
CA LEU A 15 12.11 -12.25 -28.01
C LEU A 15 11.12 -12.87 -27.01
N VAL A 16 10.80 -14.17 -27.14
CA VAL A 16 9.93 -14.88 -26.20
C VAL A 16 10.63 -15.11 -24.85
N LEU A 17 11.93 -15.41 -24.87
CA LEU A 17 12.73 -15.57 -23.64
C LEU A 17 12.96 -14.25 -22.89
N ALA A 18 13.12 -13.12 -23.61
CA ALA A 18 13.22 -11.80 -22.98
C ALA A 18 11.90 -11.34 -22.35
N ALA A 19 10.75 -11.75 -22.91
CA ALA A 19 9.43 -11.42 -22.36
C ALA A 19 9.08 -12.20 -21.08
N ALA A 20 9.80 -13.28 -20.78
CA ALA A 20 9.59 -14.12 -19.59
C ALA A 20 10.54 -13.80 -18.43
N ALA A 21 11.37 -12.77 -18.55
CA ALA A 21 12.08 -12.20 -17.40
C ALA A 21 11.10 -11.35 -16.58
N GLN A 22 10.06 -11.97 -16.01
CA GLN A 22 9.31 -11.37 -14.92
C GLN A 22 10.32 -11.03 -13.82
N ALA A 23 10.48 -9.74 -13.53
CA ALA A 23 11.25 -9.30 -12.38
C ALA A 23 10.73 -10.05 -11.15
N ALA A 24 11.63 -10.69 -10.40
CA ALA A 24 11.25 -11.39 -9.18
C ALA A 24 10.52 -10.42 -8.23
N PRO A 25 9.58 -10.90 -7.39
CA PRO A 25 8.90 -10.06 -6.42
C PRO A 25 9.91 -9.32 -5.54
N GLU A 26 9.82 -7.99 -5.53
CA GLU A 26 10.71 -7.11 -4.80
C GLU A 26 10.01 -6.60 -3.53
N ARG A 27 10.63 -6.79 -2.36
CA ARG A 27 10.19 -6.14 -1.12
C ARG A 27 10.60 -4.68 -1.15
N THR A 28 9.64 -3.78 -1.30
CA THR A 28 9.91 -2.34 -1.40
C THR A 28 9.94 -1.66 -0.04
N ALA A 29 9.26 -2.22 0.98
CA ALA A 29 9.33 -1.71 2.35
C ALA A 29 8.91 -2.78 3.38
N VAL A 30 9.43 -2.66 4.61
CA VAL A 30 9.07 -3.50 5.77
C VAL A 30 8.93 -2.61 7.00
N TYR A 31 7.79 -2.70 7.69
CA TYR A 31 7.50 -1.99 8.94
C TYR A 31 7.18 -2.99 10.03
N MET A 32 7.79 -2.82 11.20
CA MET A 32 7.43 -3.64 12.35
C MET A 32 6.20 -3.03 13.01
N THR A 33 5.09 -3.76 12.96
CA THR A 33 3.86 -3.41 13.68
C THR A 33 3.74 -4.24 14.96
N VAL A 34 2.82 -3.85 15.85
CA VAL A 34 2.43 -4.60 17.04
C VAL A 34 2.02 -6.06 16.77
N ALA A 35 1.54 -6.38 15.56
CA ALA A 35 1.15 -7.75 15.18
C ALA A 35 2.21 -8.52 14.36
N GLY A 36 3.34 -7.88 14.05
CA GLY A 36 4.40 -8.44 13.20
C GLY A 36 4.77 -7.55 12.01
N PRO A 37 5.63 -8.05 11.10
CA PRO A 37 6.10 -7.27 9.97
C PRO A 37 4.97 -7.03 8.96
N LEU A 38 4.79 -5.77 8.58
CA LEU A 38 3.99 -5.33 7.45
C LEU A 38 4.94 -5.05 6.27
N GLU A 39 4.83 -5.85 5.22
CA GLU A 39 5.68 -5.79 4.05
C GLU A 39 4.90 -5.26 2.85
N VAL A 40 5.51 -4.38 2.05
CA VAL A 40 5.01 -4.01 0.73
C VAL A 40 5.89 -4.71 -0.30
N VAL A 41 5.26 -5.52 -1.15
CA VAL A 41 5.93 -6.32 -2.18
C VAL A 41 5.42 -5.89 -3.55
N ARG A 42 6.34 -5.58 -4.46
CA ARG A 42 6.03 -5.29 -5.86
C ARG A 42 6.31 -6.53 -6.70
N ASP A 43 5.33 -6.97 -7.47
CA ASP A 43 5.47 -8.05 -8.45
C ASP A 43 4.91 -7.57 -9.79
N GLY A 44 5.82 -7.22 -10.71
CA GLY A 44 5.50 -6.64 -12.01
C GLY A 44 4.64 -5.36 -11.90
N ALA A 45 3.40 -5.45 -12.37
CA ALA A 45 2.42 -4.36 -12.35
C ALA A 45 1.56 -4.31 -11.07
N SER A 46 1.75 -5.25 -10.15
CA SER A 46 0.96 -5.40 -8.93
C SER A 46 1.77 -5.09 -7.68
N SER A 47 1.13 -4.53 -6.67
CA SER A 47 1.70 -4.33 -5.34
C SER A 47 0.84 -5.09 -4.33
N THR A 48 1.47 -5.79 -3.42
CA THR A 48 0.82 -6.60 -2.39
C THR A 48 1.30 -6.14 -1.02
N VAL A 49 0.39 -6.04 -0.06
CA VAL A 49 0.72 -5.76 1.34
C VAL A 49 0.54 -7.06 2.11
N LEU A 50 1.61 -7.47 2.79
CA LEU A 50 1.65 -8.67 3.62
C LEU A 50 1.69 -8.27 5.09
N LEU A 51 0.94 -8.95 5.94
CA LEU A 51 1.08 -8.88 7.39
C LEU A 51 1.51 -10.27 7.90
N GLY A 52 2.71 -10.37 8.47
CA GLY A 52 3.27 -11.66 8.90
C GLY A 52 3.36 -12.68 7.77
N GLY A 53 3.59 -12.23 6.54
CA GLY A 53 3.65 -13.09 5.34
C GLY A 53 2.31 -13.41 4.69
N ARG A 54 1.18 -12.95 5.25
CA ARG A 54 -0.15 -13.14 4.65
C ARG A 54 -0.62 -11.90 3.90
N VAL A 55 -1.14 -12.09 2.68
CA VAL A 55 -1.76 -11.03 1.88
C VAL A 55 -2.96 -10.43 2.59
N ILE A 56 -2.91 -9.12 2.86
CA ILE A 56 -4.01 -8.36 3.46
C ILE A 56 -4.57 -7.28 2.53
N HIS A 57 -3.77 -6.85 1.54
CA HIS A 57 -4.18 -5.88 0.54
C HIS A 57 -3.42 -6.12 -0.77
N GLN A 58 -4.06 -5.81 -1.90
CA GLN A 58 -3.44 -5.87 -3.21
C GLN A 58 -3.96 -4.69 -4.05
N ALA A 59 -3.04 -3.98 -4.69
CA ALA A 59 -3.34 -2.90 -5.63
C ALA A 59 -2.69 -3.17 -6.98
N MET A 60 -3.41 -2.85 -8.04
CA MET A 60 -2.92 -2.94 -9.43
C MET A 60 -2.48 -1.57 -9.91
N GLY A 61 -1.49 -1.53 -10.79
CA GLY A 61 -1.04 -0.30 -11.44
C GLY A 61 0.12 0.33 -10.69
N ALA A 62 -0.10 1.47 -10.03
CA ALA A 62 0.96 2.25 -9.42
C ALA A 62 1.73 1.46 -8.34
N ALA A 63 3.04 1.70 -8.24
CA ALA A 63 3.84 1.14 -7.16
C ALA A 63 3.34 1.67 -5.81
N LEU A 64 3.19 0.79 -4.83
CA LEU A 64 2.86 1.18 -3.47
C LEU A 64 4.13 1.52 -2.70
N THR A 65 4.10 2.62 -1.97
CA THR A 65 5.18 3.04 -1.09
C THR A 65 4.58 3.39 0.26
N ALA A 66 4.98 2.69 1.32
CA ALA A 66 4.60 3.11 2.65
C ALA A 66 5.28 4.43 3.00
N GLN A 67 4.52 5.37 3.55
CA GLN A 67 4.97 6.74 3.76
C GLN A 67 5.05 7.10 5.24
N SER A 68 4.01 6.77 6.01
CA SER A 68 3.91 7.17 7.41
C SER A 68 3.50 5.98 8.27
N TYR A 69 4.10 5.88 9.45
CA TYR A 69 3.79 4.88 10.48
C TYR A 69 3.52 5.61 11.79
N MET A 70 2.41 5.30 12.45
CA MET A 70 2.04 5.86 13.76
C MET A 70 1.39 4.81 14.63
N SER A 71 1.69 4.81 15.93
CA SER A 71 0.93 4.05 16.93
C SER A 71 -0.16 4.95 17.52
N VAL A 72 -1.38 4.41 17.63
CA VAL A 72 -2.59 5.15 18.03
C VAL A 72 -3.29 4.42 19.17
N GLY A 73 -3.74 5.16 20.19
CA GLY A 73 -4.39 4.60 21.38
C GLY A 73 -3.40 4.10 22.44
N GLU A 74 -3.92 3.35 23.41
CA GLU A 74 -3.14 2.83 24.55
C GLU A 74 -2.45 1.50 24.19
N LEU A 75 -1.41 1.13 24.94
CA LEU A 75 -0.62 -0.09 24.67
C LEU A 75 -1.44 -1.40 24.64
N GLY A 76 -2.58 -1.45 25.33
CA GLY A 76 -3.41 -2.66 25.45
C GLY A 76 -4.51 -2.80 24.40
N ASP A 77 -4.94 -1.69 23.78
CA ASP A 77 -6.09 -1.67 22.87
C ASP A 77 -5.85 -0.85 21.58
N GLY A 78 -4.71 -0.19 21.50
CA GLY A 78 -4.28 0.60 20.36
C GLY A 78 -3.97 -0.21 19.11
N TYR A 79 -3.56 0.52 18.09
CA TYR A 79 -3.22 -0.03 16.78
C TYR A 79 -2.10 0.77 16.14
N ASP A 80 -1.35 0.09 15.28
CA ASP A 80 -0.44 0.75 14.37
C ASP A 80 -1.14 1.09 13.06
N ALA A 81 -0.95 2.31 12.61
CA ALA A 81 -1.47 2.84 11.36
C ALA A 81 -0.32 3.06 10.37
N VAL A 82 -0.42 2.46 9.20
CA VAL A 82 0.49 2.64 8.07
C VAL A 82 -0.25 3.27 6.91
N LEU A 83 0.21 4.43 6.46
CA LEU A 83 -0.26 5.05 5.23
C LEU A 83 0.57 4.56 4.05
N ILE A 84 -0.11 3.99 3.06
CA ILE A 84 0.48 3.43 1.86
C ILE A 84 0.12 4.31 0.68
N ARG A 85 1.12 4.98 0.13
CA ARG A 85 1.02 5.86 -1.01
C ARG A 85 0.93 5.09 -2.33
N HIS A 86 0.05 5.54 -3.22
CA HIS A 86 -0.05 5.07 -4.61
C HIS A 86 0.77 5.96 -5.55
N GLY A 87 1.88 5.42 -6.05
CA GLY A 87 2.71 6.05 -7.08
C GLY A 87 3.18 7.46 -6.69
N VAL A 88 3.53 8.27 -7.69
CA VAL A 88 3.97 9.66 -7.48
C VAL A 88 2.86 10.70 -7.62
N GLY A 89 1.68 10.26 -8.11
CA GLY A 89 0.54 11.10 -8.50
C GLY A 89 0.88 12.19 -9.53
N ASN A 90 -0.06 13.10 -9.79
CA ASN A 90 0.05 14.13 -10.82
C ASN A 90 -0.74 15.42 -10.49
N ALA A 91 -0.78 16.36 -11.43
CA ALA A 91 -1.47 17.63 -11.24
C ALA A 91 -3.00 17.52 -11.06
N GLU A 92 -3.62 16.42 -11.52
CA GLU A 92 -5.08 16.15 -11.43
C GLU A 92 -5.47 15.27 -10.24
N CYS A 93 -4.56 14.42 -9.77
CA CYS A 93 -4.69 13.66 -8.53
C CYS A 93 -3.32 13.63 -7.85
N PRO A 94 -3.05 14.52 -6.87
CA PRO A 94 -1.71 14.73 -6.33
C PRO A 94 -1.16 13.46 -5.72
N ILE A 95 -1.91 12.79 -4.85
CA ILE A 95 -1.56 11.52 -4.23
C ILE A 95 -2.84 10.82 -3.73
N THR A 96 -2.88 9.49 -3.82
CA THR A 96 -3.85 8.64 -3.11
C THR A 96 -3.12 7.77 -2.09
N TYR A 97 -3.73 7.57 -0.94
CA TYR A 97 -3.24 6.75 0.16
C TYR A 97 -4.27 5.68 0.50
N ASP A 98 -3.79 4.50 0.81
CA ASP A 98 -4.53 3.53 1.61
C ASP A 98 -4.06 3.65 3.06
N LEU A 99 -4.97 3.38 3.99
CA LEU A 99 -4.62 3.22 5.39
C LEU A 99 -4.70 1.73 5.75
N VAL A 100 -3.64 1.21 6.38
CA VAL A 100 -3.65 -0.09 7.03
C VAL A 100 -3.55 0.11 8.53
N ALA A 101 -4.56 -0.33 9.27
CA ALA A 101 -4.56 -0.32 10.74
C ALA A 101 -4.40 -1.76 11.25
N VAL A 102 -3.50 -1.98 12.22
CA VAL A 102 -3.14 -3.29 12.74
C VAL A 102 -3.10 -3.26 14.26
N GLY A 103 -3.90 -4.10 14.91
CA GLY A 103 -3.96 -4.19 16.38
C GLY A 103 -3.05 -5.27 16.95
N ALA A 104 -2.76 -5.20 18.25
CA ALA A 104 -1.99 -6.21 18.96
C ALA A 104 -2.65 -7.61 18.95
N ASP A 105 -3.98 -7.66 18.82
CA ASP A 105 -4.77 -8.88 18.64
C ASP A 105 -4.68 -9.49 17.22
N LYS A 106 -3.81 -8.92 16.36
CA LYS A 106 -3.59 -9.26 14.96
C LYS A 106 -4.74 -8.91 14.01
N THR A 107 -5.86 -8.41 14.52
CA THR A 107 -6.92 -7.90 13.64
C THR A 107 -6.38 -6.72 12.84
N TYR A 108 -6.86 -6.59 11.61
CA TYR A 108 -6.45 -5.50 10.74
C TYR A 108 -7.62 -4.93 9.96
N ALA A 109 -7.49 -3.67 9.55
CA ALA A 109 -8.38 -3.00 8.63
C ALA A 109 -7.58 -2.34 7.52
N VAL A 110 -8.08 -2.42 6.29
CA VAL A 110 -7.53 -1.72 5.14
C VAL A 110 -8.59 -0.78 4.61
N VAL A 111 -8.30 0.52 4.64
CA VAL A 111 -9.17 1.57 4.08
C VAL A 111 -8.52 2.04 2.77
N PRO A 112 -8.98 1.52 1.62
CA PRO A 112 -8.43 1.94 0.35
C PRO A 112 -8.84 3.39 0.04
N SER A 113 -7.94 4.14 -0.60
CA SER A 113 -8.17 5.52 -1.02
C SER A 113 -8.77 6.39 0.10
N ILE A 114 -8.17 6.31 1.29
CA ILE A 114 -8.66 7.02 2.47
C ILE A 114 -8.75 8.53 2.23
N ASN A 115 -7.86 9.07 1.38
CA ASN A 115 -7.92 10.44 0.91
C ASN A 115 -8.40 10.52 -0.56
N LYS A 116 -9.15 11.57 -0.88
CA LYS A 116 -9.69 11.81 -2.22
C LYS A 116 -8.75 12.69 -3.05
N CYS A 117 -7.64 12.14 -3.55
CA CYS A 117 -6.68 12.87 -4.39
C CYS A 117 -6.20 14.18 -3.73
N SER A 118 -5.57 14.06 -2.57
CA SER A 118 -5.06 15.19 -1.79
C SER A 118 -3.65 14.91 -1.26
N ARG A 119 -2.87 15.95 -1.02
CA ARG A 119 -1.56 15.78 -0.38
C ARG A 119 -1.76 15.61 1.12
N LEU A 120 -1.03 14.69 1.72
CA LEU A 120 -0.96 14.58 3.18
C LEU A 120 -0.06 15.70 3.69
N VAL A 121 -0.58 16.54 4.58
CA VAL A 121 0.13 17.68 5.16
C VAL A 121 0.60 17.36 6.56
N ASN A 122 -0.27 16.70 7.34
CA ASN A 122 0.06 16.32 8.70
C ASN A 122 -0.74 15.08 9.13
N VAL A 123 -0.22 14.36 10.11
CA VAL A 123 -0.88 13.24 10.78
C VAL A 123 -0.86 13.55 12.27
N ASN A 124 -2.03 13.56 12.89
CA ASN A 124 -2.17 13.77 14.33
C ASN A 124 -2.88 12.57 14.96
N VAL A 125 -2.59 12.35 16.23
CA VAL A 125 -3.25 11.35 17.06
C VAL A 125 -3.99 12.08 18.17
N ASP A 126 -5.28 11.76 18.34
CA ASP A 126 -6.15 12.33 19.37
C ASP A 126 -6.90 11.20 20.08
N GLY A 127 -6.31 10.71 21.19
CA GLY A 127 -6.78 9.53 21.90
C GLY A 127 -6.68 8.26 21.03
N ASP A 128 -7.83 7.67 20.75
CA ASP A 128 -8.00 6.48 19.90
C ASP A 128 -8.21 6.80 18.41
N ARG A 129 -8.17 8.08 18.03
CA ARG A 129 -8.42 8.54 16.68
C ARG A 129 -7.15 8.95 15.96
N LEU A 130 -7.07 8.60 14.69
CA LEU A 130 -6.07 9.08 13.76
C LEU A 130 -6.68 10.18 12.90
N LEU A 131 -6.05 11.36 12.91
CA LEU A 131 -6.48 12.53 12.16
C LEU A 131 -5.50 12.80 11.01
N LEU A 132 -5.96 12.67 9.78
CA LEU A 132 -5.17 12.96 8.59
C LEU A 132 -5.54 14.35 8.08
N VAL A 133 -4.60 15.28 8.14
CA VAL A 133 -4.76 16.61 7.56
C VAL A 133 -4.28 16.56 6.13
N THR A 134 -5.17 16.81 5.18
CA THR A 134 -4.87 16.76 3.75
C THR A 134 -5.19 18.08 3.07
N GLU A 135 -4.48 18.38 2.00
CA GLU A 135 -4.67 19.58 1.19
C GLU A 135 -5.01 19.19 -0.26
N ARG A 136 -6.11 19.72 -0.76
CA ARG A 136 -6.52 19.56 -2.16
C ARG A 136 -5.78 20.56 -3.06
N GLN A 137 -5.84 20.35 -4.37
CA GLN A 137 -5.19 21.24 -5.36
C GLN A 137 -5.59 22.71 -5.25
N ASN A 138 -6.82 22.99 -4.81
CA ASN A 138 -7.30 24.35 -4.61
C ASN A 138 -6.83 24.99 -3.29
N GLY A 139 -5.88 24.36 -2.57
CA GLY A 139 -5.35 24.82 -1.29
C GLY A 139 -6.30 24.60 -0.10
N ARG A 140 -7.48 24.01 -0.32
CA ARG A 140 -8.40 23.72 0.78
C ARG A 140 -7.88 22.55 1.60
N THR A 141 -7.71 22.80 2.89
CA THR A 141 -7.39 21.76 3.87
C THR A 141 -8.65 21.02 4.32
N GLU A 142 -8.53 19.71 4.49
CA GLU A 142 -9.56 18.81 5.02
C GLU A 142 -8.95 17.87 6.07
N ILE A 143 -9.72 17.60 7.13
CA ILE A 143 -9.34 16.63 8.17
C ILE A 143 -10.16 15.38 7.94
N ILE A 144 -9.47 14.25 7.78
CA ILE A 144 -10.08 12.93 7.67
C ILE A 144 -9.84 12.23 9.00
N GLU A 145 -10.92 11.92 9.71
CA GLU A 145 -10.88 11.13 10.93
C GLU A 145 -10.99 9.65 10.58
N TYR A 146 -10.02 8.87 11.02
CA TYR A 146 -10.13 7.42 11.10
C TYR A 146 -10.35 7.01 12.56
N ASN A 147 -11.41 6.24 12.79
CA ASN A 147 -11.62 5.53 14.04
C ASN A 147 -11.49 4.02 13.81
N ASP A 148 -11.01 3.34 14.84
CA ASP A 148 -10.62 1.93 14.81
C ASP A 148 -11.81 0.94 14.74
N LYS A 149 -13.02 1.45 14.49
CA LYS A 149 -14.26 0.66 14.49
C LYS A 149 -14.26 -0.43 13.43
N GLN A 150 -13.59 -0.23 12.30
CA GLN A 150 -13.56 -1.22 11.21
C GLN A 150 -12.73 -2.44 11.57
N ARG A 151 -11.62 -2.24 12.29
CA ARG A 151 -10.77 -3.33 12.76
C ARG A 151 -11.40 -4.08 13.93
N ARG A 152 -12.12 -3.39 14.80
CA ARG A 152 -12.78 -3.98 15.98
C ARG A 152 -14.11 -4.69 15.69
N ARG A 153 -14.49 -4.90 14.42
CA ARG A 153 -15.76 -5.58 14.11
C ARG A 153 -15.67 -7.08 14.43
N PRO A 154 -16.79 -7.74 14.81
CA PRO A 154 -16.79 -9.18 15.10
C PRO A 154 -16.37 -10.05 13.91
N ASP A 155 -16.56 -9.56 12.68
CA ASP A 155 -16.19 -10.20 11.42
C ASP A 155 -14.84 -9.70 10.88
N ALA A 156 -14.10 -8.92 11.66
CA ALA A 156 -12.77 -8.46 11.27
C ALA A 156 -11.84 -9.65 11.09
N LYS A 157 -11.05 -9.59 10.02
CA LYS A 157 -10.08 -10.64 9.73
C LYS A 157 -8.91 -10.48 10.71
N PRO A 158 -8.56 -11.52 11.48
CA PRO A 158 -7.23 -11.60 12.11
C PRO A 158 -6.21 -11.69 11.00
#